data_AF-A0A9E1AYS0-F1
#
_entry.id   AF-A0A9E1AYS0-F1
#
_cell.length_a   1.000
_cell.length_b   1.000
_cell.length_c   1.000
_cell.angle_alpha   90.00
_cell.angle_beta   90.00
_cell.angle_gamma   90.00
#
_symmetry.space_group_name_H-M   'P 1'
#
loop_
_entity.id
_entity.type
_entity.pdbx_description
1 polymer ?
#
loop_
_entity_poly.entity_id
_entity_poly.type
_entity_poly.pdbx_seq_one_letter_code
_entity_poly.pdbx_strand_id
1 'polypeptide(L)'
;MKNKGITLIALTVTVIVLLIISGVTISYLTGENGIINQAKDSKKFAGAVEEKEVLNTSVAAAIGKSSNSKIDEVNLKKYLNQNVGDEVKDYTLEKKDGYYSVTFTATGNEYAVWENGTVQDMEEYQKTPYLKLDPSELNALEKGSSQVIKAITNVNNSNIKWETSNSNVVTIQKKSNTEITVTGKNNGSAVITAKMDKLETKCQ
;
A
#
# COMPACT_ATOMS: atom_id res chain seq x y z
N MET A 1 1.87 25.78 -74.56
CA MET A 1 1.25 25.29 -73.31
C MET A 1 1.79 23.90 -73.00
N LYS A 2 2.75 23.74 -72.05
CA LYS A 2 3.28 22.40 -71.71
C LYS A 2 3.92 22.28 -70.32
N ASN A 3 3.43 23.04 -69.32
CA ASN A 3 3.93 22.93 -67.93
C ASN A 3 2.87 22.43 -66.92
N LYS A 4 1.58 22.39 -67.30
CA LYS A 4 0.49 22.03 -66.37
C LYS A 4 0.58 20.57 -65.87
N GLY A 5 1.04 19.64 -66.71
CA GLY A 5 1.19 18.23 -66.33
C GLY A 5 2.33 17.98 -65.34
N ILE A 6 3.47 18.67 -65.53
CA ILE A 6 4.63 18.55 -64.63
C ILE A 6 4.29 19.15 -63.25
N THR A 7 3.59 20.29 -63.21
CA THR A 7 3.13 20.88 -61.94
C THR A 7 2.15 19.98 -61.18
N LEU A 8 1.27 19.27 -61.87
CA LEU A 8 0.31 18.38 -61.23
C LEU A 8 0.99 17.13 -60.65
N ILE A 9 1.95 16.54 -61.37
CA ILE A 9 2.74 15.40 -60.87
C ILE A 9 3.54 15.81 -59.62
N ALA A 10 4.18 16.97 -59.65
CA ALA A 10 4.92 17.50 -58.50
C ALA A 10 4.01 17.70 -57.27
N LEU A 11 2.79 18.20 -57.49
CA LEU A 11 1.79 18.37 -56.43
C LEU A 11 1.37 17.02 -55.84
N THR A 12 1.09 16.02 -56.68
CA THR A 12 0.68 14.68 -56.24
C THR A 12 1.78 14.00 -55.40
N VAL A 13 3.03 14.04 -55.85
CA VAL A 13 4.16 13.44 -55.11
C VAL A 13 4.33 14.12 -53.74
N THR A 14 4.21 15.44 -53.69
CA THR A 14 4.31 16.21 -52.44
C THR A 14 3.24 15.76 -51.43
N VAL A 15 2.00 15.56 -51.89
CA VAL A 15 0.91 15.08 -51.03
C VAL A 15 1.20 13.67 -50.51
N ILE A 16 1.70 12.74 -51.35
CA ILE A 16 2.05 11.39 -50.92
C ILE A 16 3.13 11.41 -49.83
N VAL A 17 4.17 12.21 -50.03
CA VAL A 17 5.26 12.34 -49.05
C VAL A 17 4.74 12.91 -47.71
N LEU A 18 3.87 13.93 -47.76
CA LEU A 18 3.25 14.49 -46.57
C LEU A 18 2.41 13.47 -45.81
N LEU A 19 1.68 12.59 -46.51
CA LEU A 19 0.88 11.54 -45.88
C LEU A 19 1.75 10.50 -45.17
N ILE A 20 2.88 10.10 -45.78
CA ILE A 20 3.82 9.15 -45.16
C ILE A 20 4.45 9.75 -43.90
N ILE A 21 4.95 11.00 -43.98
CA ILE A 21 5.56 11.70 -42.85
C ILE A 21 4.53 11.91 -41.73
N SER A 22 3.29 12.25 -42.08
CA SER A 22 2.20 12.40 -41.11
C SER A 22 1.92 11.08 -40.38
N GLY A 23 1.88 9.95 -41.08
CA GLY A 23 1.69 8.64 -40.47
C GLY A 23 2.76 8.30 -39.43
N VAL A 24 4.04 8.50 -39.78
CA VAL A 24 5.16 8.28 -38.85
C VAL A 24 5.11 9.25 -37.68
N THR A 25 4.84 10.53 -37.92
CA THR A 25 4.80 11.58 -36.89
C THR A 25 3.68 11.33 -35.88
N ILE A 26 2.49 10.94 -36.34
CA ILE A 26 1.36 10.58 -35.46
C ILE A 26 1.73 9.37 -34.63
N SER A 27 2.34 8.34 -35.21
CA SER A 27 2.80 7.15 -34.47
C SER A 27 3.82 7.51 -33.37
N TYR A 28 4.76 8.43 -33.62
CA TYR A 28 5.69 8.91 -32.60
C TYR A 28 5.03 9.78 -31.52
N LEU A 29 3.93 10.47 -31.84
CA LEU A 29 3.19 11.29 -30.87
C LEU A 29 2.27 10.44 -29.99
N THR A 30 1.51 9.52 -30.58
CA THR A 30 0.39 8.81 -29.93
C THR A 30 0.62 7.31 -29.74
N GLY A 31 1.73 6.76 -30.24
CA GLY A 31 2.08 5.35 -30.04
C GLY A 31 2.31 5.02 -28.56
N GLU A 32 2.40 3.74 -28.22
CA GLU A 32 2.59 3.26 -26.84
C GLU A 32 3.82 3.91 -26.16
N ASN A 33 4.95 3.96 -26.86
CA ASN A 33 6.17 4.68 -26.45
C ASN A 33 6.24 6.12 -27.00
N GLY A 34 5.11 6.68 -27.44
CA GLY A 34 5.04 8.00 -28.03
C GLY A 34 5.19 9.12 -26.98
N ILE A 35 5.52 10.32 -27.45
CA ILE A 35 5.84 11.48 -26.58
C ILE A 35 4.68 11.82 -25.63
N ILE A 36 3.43 11.71 -26.10
CA ILE A 36 2.25 12.03 -25.26
C ILE A 36 2.13 11.05 -24.10
N ASN A 37 2.35 9.75 -24.34
CA ASN A 37 2.28 8.74 -23.29
C ASN A 37 3.48 8.86 -22.34
N GLN A 38 4.68 9.08 -22.86
CA GLN A 38 5.87 9.32 -22.03
C GLN A 38 5.71 10.55 -21.13
N ALA A 39 5.10 11.63 -21.62
CA ALA A 39 4.79 12.81 -20.83
C ALA A 39 3.73 12.52 -19.75
N LYS A 40 2.71 11.72 -20.07
CA LYS A 40 1.72 11.26 -19.07
C LYS A 40 2.35 10.39 -17.99
N ASP A 41 3.20 9.44 -18.36
CA ASP A 41 3.91 8.57 -17.42
C ASP A 41 4.85 9.38 -16.52
N SER A 42 5.58 10.34 -17.09
CA SER A 42 6.43 11.25 -16.34
C SER A 42 5.62 12.10 -15.35
N LYS A 43 4.44 12.59 -15.76
CA LYS A 43 3.53 13.32 -14.86
C LYS A 43 3.00 12.42 -13.74
N LYS A 44 2.63 11.18 -14.05
CA LYS A 44 2.17 10.21 -13.05
C LYS A 44 3.28 9.88 -12.04
N PHE A 45 4.50 9.68 -12.51
CA PHE A 45 5.67 9.45 -11.66
C PHE A 45 5.96 10.66 -10.76
N ALA A 46 5.96 11.87 -11.32
CA ALA A 46 6.16 13.09 -10.54
C ALA A 46 5.09 13.25 -9.44
N GLY A 47 3.82 13.01 -9.78
CA GLY A 47 2.72 13.02 -8.81
C GLY A 47 2.90 11.97 -7.71
N ALA A 48 3.30 10.75 -8.05
CA ALA A 48 3.56 9.70 -7.06
C ALA A 48 4.71 10.05 -6.10
N VAL A 49 5.77 10.70 -6.60
CA VAL A 49 6.87 11.17 -5.76
C VAL A 49 6.39 12.25 -4.79
N GLU A 50 5.63 13.24 -5.28
CA GLU A 50 5.08 14.30 -4.44
C GLU A 50 4.14 13.75 -3.36
N GLU A 51 3.23 12.84 -3.72
CA GLU A 51 2.33 12.17 -2.80
C GLU A 51 3.06 11.39 -1.71
N LYS A 52 4.10 10.63 -2.08
CA LYS A 52 4.91 9.85 -1.13
C LYS A 52 5.67 10.77 -0.16
N GLU A 53 6.19 11.90 -0.63
CA GLU A 53 6.83 12.91 0.23
C GLU A 53 5.86 13.57 1.21
N VAL A 54 4.67 13.95 0.73
CA VAL A 54 3.60 14.49 1.57
C VAL A 54 3.19 13.48 2.64
N LEU A 55 2.95 12.22 2.25
CA LEU A 55 2.63 11.14 3.17
C LEU A 55 3.72 10.97 4.24
N ASN A 56 4.99 10.82 3.82
CA ASN A 56 6.10 10.63 4.76
C ASN A 56 6.20 11.80 5.75
N THR A 57 6.06 13.03 5.29
CA THR A 57 6.10 14.23 6.14
C THR A 57 4.93 14.26 7.12
N SER A 58 3.72 13.99 6.65
CA SER A 58 2.51 13.97 7.48
C SER A 58 2.53 12.84 8.51
N VAL A 59 3.02 11.66 8.13
CA VAL A 59 3.18 10.50 9.00
C VAL A 59 4.22 10.76 10.09
N ALA A 60 5.38 11.32 9.73
CA ALA A 60 6.41 11.69 10.69
C ALA A 60 5.88 12.72 11.72
N ALA A 61 5.15 13.73 11.26
CA ALA A 61 4.51 14.73 12.12
C ALA A 61 3.45 14.11 13.03
N ALA A 62 2.64 13.18 12.51
CA ALA A 62 1.62 12.47 13.29
C ALA A 62 2.24 11.65 14.42
N ILE A 63 3.29 10.87 14.13
CA ILE A 63 3.98 10.05 15.13
C ILE A 63 4.70 10.90 16.17
N GLY A 64 5.38 11.96 15.74
CA GLY A 64 6.08 12.87 16.65
C GLY A 64 5.16 13.60 17.64
N LYS A 65 3.84 13.55 17.41
CA LYS A 65 2.82 14.18 18.25
C LYS A 65 1.92 13.17 18.95
N SER A 66 2.12 11.88 18.68
CA SER A 66 1.42 10.80 19.33
C SER A 66 2.10 10.41 20.65
N SER A 67 1.31 10.25 21.70
CA SER A 67 1.81 9.89 23.04
C SER A 67 2.36 8.46 23.13
N ASN A 68 1.96 7.58 22.22
CA ASN A 68 2.39 6.16 22.20
C ASN A 68 3.29 5.82 21.00
N SER A 69 3.76 6.84 20.27
CA SER A 69 4.55 6.70 19.04
C SER A 69 3.90 5.83 17.96
N LYS A 70 2.58 5.62 18.03
CA LYS A 70 1.79 4.98 16.98
C LYS A 70 0.96 6.01 16.24
N ILE A 71 0.72 5.75 14.97
CA ILE A 71 -0.23 6.55 14.19
C ILE A 71 -1.64 6.31 14.70
N ASP A 72 -2.34 7.41 14.97
CA ASP A 72 -3.79 7.45 15.07
C ASP A 72 -4.40 8.21 13.89
N GLU A 73 -5.63 7.86 13.54
CA GLU A 73 -6.35 8.41 12.39
C GLU A 73 -6.54 9.93 12.48
N VAL A 74 -6.76 10.45 13.70
CA VAL A 74 -7.04 11.87 13.91
C VAL A 74 -5.81 12.71 13.59
N ASN A 75 -4.65 12.31 14.11
CA ASN A 75 -3.39 12.98 13.82
C ASN A 75 -2.97 12.80 12.35
N LEU A 76 -3.11 11.59 11.79
CA LEU A 76 -2.78 11.35 10.38
C LEU A 76 -3.59 12.26 9.46
N LYS A 77 -4.91 12.31 9.64
CA LYS A 77 -5.82 13.17 8.86
C LYS A 77 -5.48 14.66 9.04
N LYS A 78 -5.17 15.07 10.27
CA LYS A 78 -4.77 16.46 10.56
C LYS A 78 -3.52 16.86 9.78
N TYR A 79 -2.45 16.07 9.85
CA TYR A 79 -1.18 16.42 9.20
C TYR A 79 -1.21 16.21 7.69
N LEU A 80 -2.01 15.28 7.17
CA LEU A 80 -2.30 15.22 5.74
C LEU A 80 -2.95 16.53 5.29
N ASN A 81 -4.03 16.96 5.93
CA ASN A 81 -4.70 18.23 5.58
C ASN A 81 -3.82 19.49 5.71
N GLN A 82 -2.75 19.45 6.51
CA GLN A 82 -1.82 20.57 6.67
C GLN A 82 -0.71 20.60 5.62
N ASN A 83 -0.22 19.43 5.19
CA ASN A 83 0.93 19.33 4.29
C ASN A 83 0.53 19.10 2.84
N VAL A 84 -0.70 18.66 2.60
CA VAL A 84 -1.22 18.43 1.27
C VAL A 84 -1.41 19.79 0.57
N GLY A 85 -0.66 20.01 -0.52
CA GLY A 85 -0.84 21.16 -1.41
C GLY A 85 -2.13 21.09 -2.23
N ASP A 86 -2.47 22.15 -2.95
CA ASP A 86 -3.74 22.24 -3.71
C ASP A 86 -3.87 21.15 -4.79
N GLU A 87 -2.77 20.60 -5.30
CA GLU A 87 -2.79 19.53 -6.33
C GLU A 87 -3.09 18.12 -5.79
N VAL A 88 -2.87 17.87 -4.50
CA VAL A 88 -3.00 16.55 -3.85
C VAL A 88 -4.11 16.50 -2.78
N LYS A 89 -4.94 17.55 -2.73
CA LYS A 89 -5.93 17.85 -1.67
C LYS A 89 -6.96 16.78 -1.39
N ASP A 90 -7.37 16.07 -2.43
CA ASP A 90 -8.46 15.12 -2.34
C ASP A 90 -7.91 13.71 -2.12
N TYR A 91 -8.08 13.19 -0.92
CA TYR A 91 -7.72 11.81 -0.57
C TYR A 91 -8.82 11.12 0.22
N THR A 92 -8.86 9.80 0.13
CA THR A 92 -9.61 8.94 1.06
C THR A 92 -8.65 8.29 2.05
N LEU A 93 -9.15 8.01 3.25
CA LEU A 93 -8.42 7.31 4.30
C LEU A 93 -9.32 6.22 4.86
N GLU A 94 -8.87 4.97 4.77
CA GLU A 94 -9.57 3.80 5.27
C GLU A 94 -8.70 3.02 6.24
N LYS A 95 -9.22 2.72 7.44
CA LYS A 95 -8.54 1.80 8.35
C LYS A 95 -8.70 0.36 7.85
N LYS A 96 -7.59 -0.33 7.61
CA LYS A 96 -7.51 -1.76 7.30
C LYS A 96 -6.89 -2.50 8.49
N ASP A 97 -6.89 -3.83 8.41
CA ASP A 97 -6.26 -4.66 9.44
C ASP A 97 -4.75 -4.40 9.47
N GLY A 98 -4.29 -3.66 10.49
CA GLY A 98 -2.87 -3.38 10.75
C GLY A 98 -2.25 -2.17 10.04
N TYR A 99 -2.99 -1.45 9.19
CA TYR A 99 -2.53 -0.23 8.50
C TYR A 99 -3.69 0.68 8.05
N TYR A 100 -3.39 1.93 7.67
CA TYR A 100 -4.31 2.85 7.01
C TYR A 100 -4.05 2.86 5.50
N SER A 101 -5.08 2.62 4.69
CA SER A 101 -5.02 2.84 3.24
C SER A 101 -5.32 4.31 2.95
N VAL A 102 -4.42 4.99 2.23
CA VAL A 102 -4.60 6.36 1.77
C VAL A 102 -4.60 6.36 0.25
N THR A 103 -5.70 6.84 -0.36
CA THR A 103 -5.84 6.93 -1.81
C THR A 103 -5.97 8.37 -2.24
N PHE A 104 -5.08 8.84 -3.12
CA PHE A 104 -5.18 10.17 -3.71
C PHE A 104 -6.14 10.14 -4.91
N THR A 105 -7.14 11.01 -4.89
CA THR A 105 -8.27 10.98 -5.83
C THR A 105 -7.86 11.41 -7.24
N ALA A 106 -6.93 12.35 -7.36
CA ALA A 106 -6.48 12.90 -8.64
C ALA A 106 -5.69 11.88 -9.48
N THR A 107 -4.86 11.06 -8.83
CA THR A 107 -3.98 10.07 -9.48
C THR A 107 -4.52 8.65 -9.40
N GLY A 108 -5.37 8.37 -8.41
CA GLY A 108 -5.82 7.01 -8.06
C GLY A 108 -4.75 6.18 -7.36
N ASN A 109 -3.61 6.77 -6.98
CA ASN A 109 -2.54 6.05 -6.30
C ASN A 109 -2.96 5.73 -4.85
N GLU A 110 -2.65 4.52 -4.41
CA GLU A 110 -2.98 4.00 -3.08
C GLU A 110 -1.71 3.62 -2.32
N TYR A 111 -1.67 3.97 -1.04
CA TYR A 111 -0.53 3.77 -0.15
C TYR A 111 -0.96 3.11 1.16
N ALA A 112 -0.15 2.18 1.65
CA ALA A 112 -0.29 1.58 2.96
C ALA A 112 0.55 2.38 3.99
N VAL A 113 -0.11 2.94 4.99
CA VAL A 113 0.49 3.68 6.10
C VAL A 113 0.37 2.87 7.38
N TRP A 114 1.49 2.30 7.82
CA TRP A 114 1.57 1.41 8.96
C TRP A 114 1.56 2.16 10.29
N GLU A 115 1.03 1.55 11.36
CA GLU A 115 1.01 2.16 12.70
C GLU A 115 2.38 2.62 13.22
N ASN A 116 3.48 2.02 12.73
CA ASN A 116 4.85 2.37 13.10
C ASN A 116 5.46 3.50 12.26
N GLY A 117 4.73 4.07 11.30
CA GLY A 117 5.23 5.15 10.43
C GLY A 117 5.75 4.74 9.08
N THR A 118 5.78 3.45 8.77
CA THR A 118 6.22 3.01 7.45
C THR A 118 5.15 3.38 6.41
N VAL A 119 5.56 3.95 5.28
CA VAL A 119 4.71 4.22 4.13
C VAL A 119 5.19 3.36 2.97
N GLN A 120 4.27 2.62 2.34
CA GLN A 120 4.55 1.78 1.18
C GLN A 120 3.50 2.04 0.11
N ASP A 121 3.90 2.02 -1.17
CA ASP A 121 2.91 1.88 -2.24
C ASP A 121 2.39 0.43 -2.29
N MET A 122 1.30 0.21 -3.03
CA MET A 122 0.65 -1.10 -3.09
C MET A 122 1.51 -2.19 -3.77
N GLU A 123 2.46 -1.82 -4.62
CA GLU A 123 3.39 -2.78 -5.23
C GLU A 123 4.44 -3.25 -4.21
N GLU A 124 5.02 -2.31 -3.45
CA GLU A 124 5.90 -2.57 -2.31
C GLU A 124 5.18 -3.43 -1.26
N TYR A 125 3.96 -3.05 -0.88
CA TYR A 125 3.14 -3.78 0.09
C TYR A 125 2.95 -5.25 -0.29
N GLN A 126 2.64 -5.56 -1.56
CA GLN A 126 2.44 -6.94 -2.01
C GLN A 126 3.73 -7.77 -2.01
N LYS A 127 4.89 -7.12 -2.20
CA LYS A 127 6.20 -7.79 -2.26
C LYS A 127 6.85 -7.99 -0.91
N THR A 128 6.37 -7.31 0.14
CA THR A 128 6.91 -7.43 1.50
C THR A 128 5.93 -8.18 2.41
N PRO A 129 6.06 -9.51 2.55
CA PRO A 129 5.26 -10.27 3.51
C PRO A 129 5.37 -9.68 4.92
N TYR A 130 4.25 -9.64 5.65
CA TYR A 130 4.25 -9.29 7.07
C TYR A 130 3.40 -10.26 7.89
N LEU A 131 3.66 -10.27 9.19
CA LEU A 131 2.89 -11.05 10.16
C LEU A 131 2.77 -10.25 11.44
N LYS A 132 1.53 -9.99 11.89
CA LYS A 132 1.23 -9.33 13.16
C LYS A 132 0.13 -10.06 13.90
N LEU A 133 0.08 -9.91 15.22
CA LEU A 133 -1.02 -10.39 16.04
C LEU A 133 -1.93 -9.25 16.44
N ASP A 134 -3.23 -9.51 16.38
CA ASP A 134 -4.28 -8.67 16.95
C ASP A 134 -5.13 -9.51 17.93
N PRO A 135 -5.15 -9.17 19.22
CA PRO A 135 -4.36 -8.10 19.83
C PRO A 135 -2.86 -8.45 19.91
N SER A 136 -2.03 -7.40 19.96
CA SER A 136 -0.57 -7.52 20.07
C SER A 136 -0.10 -7.86 21.49
N GLU A 137 -1.00 -7.76 22.47
CA GLU A 137 -0.78 -8.09 23.88
C GLU A 137 -1.94 -8.96 24.38
N LEU A 138 -1.63 -9.88 25.29
CA LEU A 138 -2.66 -10.69 25.97
C LEU A 138 -3.13 -9.97 27.21
N ASN A 139 -4.45 -10.03 27.45
CA ASN A 139 -4.98 -9.61 28.74
C ASN A 139 -4.68 -10.69 29.78
N ALA A 140 -4.63 -10.30 31.06
CA ALA A 140 -4.59 -11.27 32.15
C ALA A 140 -5.86 -12.16 32.08
N LEU A 141 -5.67 -13.47 31.88
CA LEU A 141 -6.76 -14.43 31.77
C LEU A 141 -6.97 -15.15 33.10
N GLU A 142 -8.18 -15.08 33.64
CA GLU A 142 -8.60 -15.97 34.70
C GLU A 142 -8.68 -17.42 34.19
N LYS A 143 -8.63 -18.38 35.12
CA LYS A 143 -8.73 -19.80 34.78
C LYS A 143 -10.08 -20.10 34.11
N GLY A 144 -10.02 -20.65 32.90
CA GLY A 144 -11.18 -20.94 32.06
C GLY A 144 -11.59 -19.80 31.13
N SER A 145 -11.15 -18.57 31.38
CA SER A 145 -11.39 -17.42 30.51
C SER A 145 -10.55 -17.53 29.23
N SER A 146 -11.09 -16.99 28.13
CA SER A 146 -10.48 -17.12 26.81
C SER A 146 -10.41 -15.79 26.07
N GLN A 147 -9.40 -15.67 25.22
CA GLN A 147 -9.20 -14.53 24.32
C GLN A 147 -8.93 -15.03 22.90
N VAL A 148 -9.52 -14.35 21.93
CA VAL A 148 -9.26 -14.62 20.50
C VAL A 148 -8.03 -13.83 20.08
N ILE A 149 -7.16 -14.48 19.32
CA ILE A 149 -6.00 -13.85 18.68
C ILE A 149 -6.06 -14.14 17.20
N LYS A 150 -5.94 -13.08 16.40
CA LYS A 150 -5.88 -13.11 14.95
C LYS A 150 -4.47 -12.80 14.48
N ALA A 151 -4.01 -13.52 13.48
CA ALA A 151 -2.82 -13.19 12.72
C ALA A 151 -3.22 -12.42 11.45
N ILE A 152 -2.62 -11.24 11.28
CA ILE A 152 -2.84 -10.36 10.15
C ILE A 152 -1.62 -10.45 9.22
N THR A 153 -1.86 -10.67 7.92
CA THR A 153 -0.85 -10.86 6.88
C THR A 153 -1.41 -10.50 5.49
N ASN A 154 -0.55 -10.04 4.59
CA ASN A 154 -0.81 -9.86 3.15
C ASN A 154 -0.59 -11.14 2.32
N VAL A 155 -0.14 -12.23 2.94
CA VAL A 155 0.13 -13.47 2.21
C VAL A 155 -1.16 -14.27 2.07
N ASN A 156 -1.62 -14.40 0.83
CA ASN A 156 -2.77 -15.25 0.49
C ASN A 156 -2.50 -16.71 0.86
N ASN A 157 -3.50 -17.38 1.46
CA ASN A 157 -3.42 -18.78 1.89
C ASN A 157 -2.25 -19.08 2.85
N SER A 158 -1.88 -18.11 3.71
CA SER A 158 -0.81 -18.24 4.68
C SER A 158 -0.95 -19.50 5.57
N ASN A 159 0.13 -20.28 5.68
CA ASN A 159 0.21 -21.40 6.62
C ASN A 159 0.88 -20.97 7.93
N ILE A 160 0.06 -20.56 8.91
CA ILE A 160 0.55 -20.03 10.18
C ILE A 160 0.64 -21.15 11.21
N LYS A 161 1.82 -21.28 11.81
CA LYS A 161 2.09 -22.19 12.93
C LYS A 161 1.96 -21.41 14.24
N TRP A 162 1.20 -21.97 15.18
CA TRP A 162 0.92 -21.36 16.48
C TRP A 162 1.58 -22.17 17.59
N GLU A 163 2.28 -21.49 18.49
CA GLU A 163 3.01 -22.09 19.61
C GLU A 163 2.75 -21.29 20.91
N THR A 164 2.85 -21.97 22.05
CA THR A 164 2.89 -21.33 23.38
C THR A 164 4.20 -21.69 24.07
N SER A 165 4.81 -20.73 24.77
CA SER A 165 5.97 -20.99 25.61
C SER A 165 5.64 -21.88 26.83
N ASN A 166 4.36 -21.97 27.23
CA ASN A 166 3.95 -22.69 28.42
C ASN A 166 2.53 -23.27 28.32
N SER A 167 2.42 -24.51 27.86
CA SER A 167 1.17 -25.26 27.73
C SER A 167 0.55 -25.69 29.07
N ASN A 168 1.25 -25.49 30.19
CA ASN A 168 0.69 -25.69 31.53
C ASN A 168 -0.13 -24.48 32.00
N VAL A 169 0.14 -23.29 31.47
CA VAL A 169 -0.52 -22.03 31.87
C VAL A 169 -1.66 -21.68 30.91
N VAL A 170 -1.51 -21.94 29.62
CA VAL A 170 -2.53 -21.65 28.60
C VAL A 170 -2.74 -22.82 27.63
N THR A 171 -3.93 -22.90 27.04
CA THR A 171 -4.24 -23.83 25.93
C THR A 171 -4.55 -23.03 24.67
N ILE A 172 -4.06 -23.49 23.51
CA ILE A 172 -4.37 -22.91 22.20
C ILE A 172 -5.37 -23.83 21.48
N GLN A 173 -6.51 -23.27 21.04
CA GLN A 173 -7.45 -23.93 20.14
C GLN A 173 -7.49 -23.19 18.80
N LYS A 174 -7.12 -23.88 17.71
CA LYS A 174 -7.14 -23.31 16.35
C LYS A 174 -8.58 -23.23 15.82
N LYS A 175 -9.03 -22.03 15.43
CA LYS A 175 -10.34 -21.79 14.78
C LYS A 175 -10.20 -21.78 13.26
N SER A 176 -9.15 -21.13 12.77
CA SER A 176 -8.76 -21.09 11.36
C SER A 176 -7.23 -21.03 11.23
N ASN A 177 -6.69 -20.90 10.01
CA ASN A 177 -5.24 -20.69 9.86
C ASN A 177 -4.77 -19.39 10.52
N THR A 178 -5.57 -18.33 10.46
CA THR A 178 -5.24 -17.00 10.97
C THR A 178 -5.88 -16.70 12.31
N GLU A 179 -6.65 -17.61 12.90
CA GLU A 179 -7.36 -17.34 14.16
C GLU A 179 -7.24 -18.50 15.15
N ILE A 180 -6.91 -18.15 16.39
CA ILE A 180 -6.88 -19.06 17.54
C ILE A 180 -7.67 -18.49 18.71
N THR A 181 -8.06 -19.37 19.62
CA THR A 181 -8.54 -19.04 20.96
C THR A 181 -7.52 -19.51 21.98
N VAL A 182 -7.11 -18.61 22.88
CA VAL A 182 -6.20 -18.89 23.98
C VAL A 182 -6.99 -18.91 25.28
N THR A 183 -6.89 -19.99 26.05
CA THR A 183 -7.63 -20.19 27.30
C THR A 183 -6.69 -20.33 28.48
N GLY A 184 -6.94 -19.58 29.56
CA GLY A 184 -6.17 -19.66 30.81
C GLY A 184 -6.42 -20.97 31.56
N LYS A 185 -5.36 -21.63 32.05
CA LYS A 185 -5.42 -22.93 32.74
C LYS A 185 -4.94 -22.85 34.18
N ASN A 186 -3.79 -22.24 34.42
CA ASN A 186 -3.14 -22.12 35.73
C ASN A 186 -2.43 -20.78 35.86
N ASN A 187 -2.08 -20.39 37.09
CA ASN A 187 -1.28 -19.18 37.31
C ASN A 187 0.11 -19.31 36.68
N GLY A 188 0.53 -18.27 35.97
CA GLY A 188 1.84 -18.17 35.35
C GLY A 188 1.83 -17.18 34.19
N SER A 189 2.92 -17.16 33.42
CA SER A 189 3.05 -16.38 32.20
C SER A 189 3.29 -17.31 31.01
N ALA A 190 2.75 -16.95 29.85
CA ALA A 190 2.94 -17.64 28.59
C ALA A 190 3.04 -16.63 27.46
N VAL A 191 3.90 -16.93 26.48
CA VAL A 191 4.04 -16.16 25.24
C VAL A 191 3.42 -16.98 24.12
N ILE A 192 2.54 -16.37 23.35
CA ILE A 192 1.96 -16.96 22.14
C ILE A 192 2.77 -16.49 20.95
N THR A 193 3.21 -17.43 20.13
CA THR A 193 4.03 -17.17 18.95
C THR A 193 3.30 -17.63 17.70
N ALA A 194 3.21 -16.76 16.69
CA ALA A 194 2.80 -17.12 15.34
C ALA A 194 4.00 -17.07 14.40
N LYS A 195 4.16 -18.10 13.57
CA LYS A 195 5.23 -18.21 12.58
C LYS A 195 4.65 -18.44 11.18
N MET A 196 5.15 -17.68 10.21
CA MET A 196 4.83 -17.81 8.79
C MET A 196 6.13 -17.66 7.99
N ASP A 197 6.56 -18.73 7.32
CA ASP A 197 7.85 -18.78 6.62
C ASP A 197 9.04 -18.35 7.50
N LYS A 198 9.65 -17.19 7.21
CA LYS A 198 10.75 -16.59 7.98
C LYS A 198 10.29 -15.53 8.97
N LEU A 199 9.00 -15.25 9.03
CA LEU A 199 8.41 -14.25 9.92
C LEU A 199 7.91 -14.91 11.20
N GLU A 200 8.15 -14.21 12.31
CA GLU A 200 7.70 -14.60 13.64
C GLU A 200 7.17 -13.35 14.36
N THR A 201 6.06 -13.52 15.06
CA THR A 201 5.47 -12.48 15.91
C THR A 201 4.95 -13.09 17.20
N LYS A 202 4.91 -12.29 18.27
CA LYS A 202 4.61 -12.73 19.63
C LYS A 202 3.64 -11.79 20.31
N CYS A 203 2.81 -12.34 21.17
CA CYS A 203 2.10 -11.58 22.20
C CYS A 203 2.25 -12.29 23.54
N GLN A 204 2.30 -11.51 24.61
CA GLN A 204 2.50 -11.97 25.99
C GLN A 204 1.44 -11.35 26.89
#